data_AF-A0A7W8VZZ3-F1
#
_entry.id   AF-A0A7W8VZZ3-F1
#
_cell.length_a   1.000
_cell.length_b   1.000
_cell.length_c   1.000
_cell.angle_alpha   90.00
_cell.angle_beta   90.00
_cell.angle_gamma   90.00
#
_symmetry.space_group_name_H-M   'P 1'
#
loop_
_entity.id
_entity.type
_entity.pdbx_description
1 polymer ?
#
loop_
_entity_poly.entity_id
_entity_poly.type
_entity_poly.pdbx_seq_one_letter_code
_entity_poly.pdbx_strand_id
1 'polypeptide(L)'
;MNAIHELYPYLRVRNAARAIEFYAQAFGGVEQFRLTEPGGRIGHAEVKIGPATVMLSDEYPEHDMLGPTGDSRPSVLLHIHCDDVDELFARAVAAGATVVRPLI
;
A
#
# COMPACT_ATOMS: atom_id res chain seq x y z
N MET A 1 -19.30 23.47 -12.23
CA MET A 1 -18.29 22.44 -12.52
C MET A 1 -17.69 22.03 -11.18
N ASN A 2 -17.75 20.74 -10.84
CA ASN A 2 -17.13 20.25 -9.62
C ASN A 2 -15.61 20.18 -9.83
N ALA A 3 -14.85 20.85 -8.97
CA ALA A 3 -13.40 20.73 -8.97
C ALA A 3 -13.03 19.40 -8.31
N ILE A 4 -12.29 18.57 -9.04
CA ILE A 4 -11.65 17.37 -8.48
C ILE A 4 -10.34 17.85 -7.87
N HIS A 5 -10.14 17.61 -6.58
CA HIS A 5 -8.95 18.06 -5.87
C HIS A 5 -7.88 16.97 -5.77
N GLU A 6 -8.30 15.72 -5.58
CA GLU A 6 -7.40 14.60 -5.25
C GLU A 6 -7.95 13.28 -5.80
N LEU A 7 -7.04 12.32 -6.01
CA LEU A 7 -7.34 10.95 -6.41
C LEU A 7 -6.32 10.03 -5.74
N TYR A 8 -6.81 8.91 -5.19
CA TYR A 8 -5.99 7.99 -4.41
C TYR A 8 -6.03 6.59 -5.00
N PRO A 9 -4.88 5.88 -5.09
CA PRO A 9 -4.91 4.46 -5.33
C PRO A 9 -5.56 3.75 -4.14
N TYR A 10 -6.37 2.74 -4.44
CA TYR A 10 -6.99 1.88 -3.44
C TYR A 10 -6.50 0.45 -3.62
N LEU A 11 -5.77 -0.06 -2.64
CA LEU A 11 -5.17 -1.39 -2.67
C LEU A 11 -6.00 -2.38 -1.86
N ARG A 12 -6.32 -3.53 -2.46
CA ARG A 12 -6.82 -4.69 -1.71
C ARG A 12 -5.63 -5.58 -1.39
N VAL A 13 -5.44 -5.89 -0.12
CA VAL A 13 -4.30 -6.69 0.35
C VAL A 13 -4.78 -7.80 1.28
N ARG A 14 -4.08 -8.93 1.30
CA ARG A 14 -4.43 -10.09 2.15
C ARG A 14 -4.41 -9.78 3.65
N ASN A 15 -3.60 -8.80 4.06
CA ASN A 15 -3.49 -8.36 5.45
C ASN A 15 -3.11 -6.88 5.47
N ALA A 16 -4.10 -6.02 5.65
CA ALA A 16 -3.93 -4.57 5.66
C ALA A 16 -3.09 -4.09 6.82
N ALA A 17 -3.23 -4.67 8.02
CA ALA A 17 -2.42 -4.29 9.17
C ALA A 17 -0.91 -4.48 8.90
N ARG A 18 -0.54 -5.64 8.33
CA ARG A 18 0.85 -5.93 7.94
C ARG A 18 1.32 -5.07 6.78
N ALA A 19 0.44 -4.74 5.83
CA ALA A 19 0.78 -3.83 4.74
C ALA A 19 1.07 -2.41 5.26
N ILE A 20 0.28 -1.91 6.23
CA ILE A 20 0.52 -0.61 6.89
C ILE A 20 1.86 -0.62 7.61
N GLU A 21 2.16 -1.66 8.39
CA GLU A 21 3.46 -1.82 9.06
C GLU A 21 4.62 -1.83 8.07
N PHE A 22 4.46 -2.55 6.95
CA PHE A 22 5.45 -2.55 5.87
C PHE A 22 5.63 -1.14 5.29
N TYR A 23 4.57 -0.41 4.97
CA TYR A 23 4.69 0.94 4.43
C TYR A 23 5.34 1.92 5.43
N ALA A 24 5.06 1.76 6.73
CA ALA A 24 5.73 2.53 7.77
C ALA A 24 7.24 2.26 7.80
N GLN A 25 7.64 0.99 7.79
CA GLN A 25 9.05 0.59 7.84
C GLN A 25 9.81 0.90 6.54
N ALA A 26 9.22 0.57 5.39
CA ALA A 26 9.84 0.69 4.08
C ALA A 26 9.83 2.11 3.54
N PHE A 27 8.75 2.86 3.74
CA PHE A 27 8.52 4.16 3.07
C PHE A 27 8.28 5.32 4.04
N GLY A 28 8.36 5.09 5.37
CA GLY A 28 8.03 6.12 6.36
C GLY A 28 6.54 6.45 6.37
N GLY A 29 5.69 5.51 5.94
CA GLY A 29 4.25 5.66 5.88
C GLY A 29 3.64 5.93 7.27
N VAL A 30 2.71 6.88 7.32
CA VAL A 30 1.99 7.24 8.54
C VAL A 30 0.51 6.94 8.35
N GLU A 31 -0.03 6.02 9.14
CA GLU A 31 -1.47 5.76 9.20
C GLU A 31 -2.22 7.03 9.62
N GLN A 32 -3.13 7.49 8.77
CA GLN A 32 -3.97 8.66 9.04
C GLN A 32 -5.34 8.25 9.59
N PHE A 33 -5.84 7.11 9.10
CA PHE A 33 -7.20 6.67 9.38
C PHE A 33 -7.32 5.15 9.26
N ARG A 34 -8.20 4.55 10.07
CA ARG A 34 -8.51 3.12 10.05
C ARG A 34 -9.93 2.85 10.52
N LEU A 35 -10.65 2.05 9.74
CA LEU A 35 -11.91 1.43 10.10
C LEU A 35 -11.71 -0.08 10.21
N THR A 36 -11.92 -0.60 11.42
CA THR A 36 -11.80 -2.02 11.72
C THR A 36 -13.18 -2.57 12.09
N GLU A 37 -13.56 -3.66 11.45
CA GLU A 37 -14.78 -4.39 11.75
C GLU A 37 -14.69 -5.06 13.14
N PRO A 38 -15.82 -5.43 13.76
CA PRO A 38 -15.80 -6.20 15.01
C PRO A 38 -14.99 -7.51 14.92
N GLY A 39 -14.89 -8.10 13.72
CA GLY A 39 -14.08 -9.29 13.45
C GLY A 39 -12.57 -9.04 13.30
N GLY A 40 -12.11 -7.78 13.40
CA GLY A 40 -10.69 -7.41 13.29
C GLY A 40 -10.18 -7.14 11.87
N ARG A 41 -10.99 -7.41 10.83
CA ARG A 41 -10.65 -7.02 9.45
C ARG A 41 -10.69 -5.50 9.29
N ILE A 42 -9.73 -4.96 8.57
CA ILE A 42 -9.68 -3.56 8.19
C ILE A 42 -10.46 -3.39 6.89
N GLY A 43 -11.64 -2.79 6.99
CA GLY A 43 -12.47 -2.47 5.82
C GLY A 43 -11.97 -1.26 5.04
N HIS A 44 -11.24 -0.37 5.72
CA HIS A 44 -10.60 0.78 5.11
C HIS A 44 -9.49 1.34 6.01
N ALA A 45 -8.36 1.71 5.42
CA ALA A 45 -7.33 2.49 6.04
C ALA A 45 -6.70 3.46 5.04
N GLU A 46 -6.06 4.48 5.56
CA GLU A 46 -5.32 5.49 4.80
C GLU A 46 -3.90 5.62 5.35
N VAL A 47 -2.92 5.52 4.45
CA VAL A 47 -1.50 5.68 4.80
C VAL A 47 -0.93 6.81 3.97
N LYS A 48 -0.37 7.81 4.64
CA LYS A 48 0.34 8.91 4.01
C LYS A 48 1.81 8.55 3.81
N ILE A 49 2.30 8.63 2.59
CA ILE A 49 3.70 8.40 2.20
C ILE A 49 4.19 9.66 1.49
N GLY A 50 4.99 10.47 2.20
CA GLY A 50 5.37 11.80 1.72
C GLY A 50 4.13 12.68 1.43
N PRO A 51 3.97 13.21 0.20
CA PRO A 51 2.79 14.00 -0.17
C PRO A 51 1.60 13.15 -0.62
N ALA A 52 1.77 11.85 -0.86
CA ALA A 52 0.73 10.98 -1.39
C ALA A 52 -0.01 10.23 -0.27
N THR A 53 -1.30 9.96 -0.48
CA THR A 53 -2.07 9.02 0.35
C THR A 53 -2.37 7.77 -0.46
N VAL A 54 -2.18 6.62 0.16
CA VAL A 54 -2.60 5.32 -0.36
C VAL A 54 -3.71 4.81 0.53
N MET A 55 -4.82 4.42 -0.08
CA MET A 55 -5.94 3.77 0.62
C MET A 55 -5.80 2.27 0.50
N LEU A 56 -6.21 1.53 1.53
CA LEU A 56 -6.19 0.07 1.49
C LEU A 56 -7.26 -0.59 2.36
N SER A 57 -7.49 -1.87 2.12
CA SER A 57 -8.30 -2.73 2.99
C SER A 57 -7.79 -4.17 2.94
N ASP A 58 -8.30 -4.98 3.87
CA ASP A 58 -8.31 -6.43 3.73
C ASP A 58 -9.18 -6.88 2.54
N GLU A 59 -9.03 -8.14 2.17
CA GLU A 59 -9.86 -8.79 1.15
C GLU A 59 -11.26 -9.13 1.71
N TYR A 60 -12.25 -9.06 0.82
CA TYR A 60 -13.61 -9.55 1.06
C TYR A 60 -14.02 -10.46 -0.10
N PRO A 61 -13.58 -11.75 -0.08
CA PRO A 61 -13.95 -12.73 -1.10
C PRO A 61 -15.47 -12.88 -1.25
N GLU A 62 -16.23 -12.70 -0.17
CA GLU A 62 -17.70 -12.71 -0.18
C GLU A 62 -18.34 -11.60 -1.03
N HIS A 63 -17.55 -10.60 -1.42
CA HIS A 63 -17.95 -9.46 -2.23
C HIS A 63 -17.10 -9.31 -3.50
N ASP A 64 -16.35 -10.35 -3.88
CA ASP A 64 -15.44 -10.33 -5.03
C ASP A 64 -14.37 -9.21 -4.96
N MET A 65 -13.99 -8.81 -3.74
CA MET A 65 -12.94 -7.83 -3.49
C MET A 65 -11.66 -8.55 -3.08
N LEU A 66 -10.90 -8.98 -4.09
CA LEU A 66 -9.68 -9.75 -3.93
C LEU A 66 -8.45 -8.89 -4.20
N GLY A 67 -7.37 -9.14 -3.46
CA GLY A 67 -6.05 -8.64 -3.76
C GLY A 67 -5.33 -9.53 -4.79
N PRO A 68 -4.13 -9.11 -5.22
CA PRO A 68 -3.33 -9.91 -6.14
C PRO A 68 -2.92 -11.26 -5.52
N THR A 69 -3.17 -12.35 -6.25
CA THR A 69 -2.66 -13.71 -5.96
C THR A 69 -1.25 -13.90 -6.53
N GLY A 70 -0.57 -14.98 -6.14
CA GLY A 70 0.83 -15.24 -6.52
C GLY A 70 1.09 -15.28 -8.03
N ASP A 71 0.12 -15.71 -8.83
CA ASP A 71 0.21 -15.74 -10.28
C ASP A 71 -0.36 -14.48 -10.96
N SER A 72 -1.02 -13.62 -10.19
CA SER A 72 -1.59 -12.39 -10.71
C SER A 72 -0.51 -11.36 -10.93
N ARG A 73 -0.58 -10.67 -12.08
CA ARG A 73 0.23 -9.49 -12.34
C ARG A 73 -0.63 -8.27 -12.07
N PRO A 74 -0.25 -7.38 -11.14
CA PRO A 74 -0.97 -6.13 -10.94
C PRO A 74 -1.03 -5.36 -12.28
N SER A 75 -2.21 -4.91 -12.66
CA SER A 75 -2.41 -4.07 -13.86
C SER A 75 -1.96 -2.62 -13.63
N VAL A 76 -1.79 -2.22 -12.37
CA VAL A 76 -1.40 -0.89 -11.94
C VAL A 76 -0.14 -0.98 -11.09
N LEU A 77 0.79 -0.06 -11.34
CA LEU A 77 2.02 0.11 -10.57
C LEU A 77 1.97 1.47 -9.85
N LEU A 78 2.45 1.50 -8.61
CA LEU A 78 2.72 2.75 -7.90
C LEU A 78 4.20 3.08 -8.04
N HIS A 79 4.51 4.20 -8.69
CA HIS A 79 5.89 4.65 -8.86
C HIS A 79 6.24 5.69 -7.81
N ILE A 80 7.31 5.46 -7.07
CA ILE A 80 7.78 6.37 -6.01
C ILE A 80 9.02 7.09 -6.54
N HIS A 81 8.92 8.42 -6.67
CA HIS A 81 10.07 9.28 -6.91
C HIS A 81 10.62 9.74 -5.55
N CYS A 82 11.93 9.64 -5.39
CA CYS A 82 12.63 9.99 -4.16
C CYS A 82 14.01 10.56 -4.47
N ASP A 83 14.58 11.27 -3.50
CA ASP A 83 15.88 11.91 -3.66
C ASP A 83 17.04 10.89 -3.61
N ASP A 84 16.93 9.88 -2.74
CA ASP A 84 17.90 8.80 -2.59
C ASP A 84 17.21 7.44 -2.78
N VAL A 85 17.38 6.86 -3.97
CA VAL A 85 16.80 5.56 -4.32
C VAL A 85 17.57 4.40 -3.70
N ASP A 86 18.87 4.54 -3.47
CA ASP A 86 19.71 3.47 -2.91
C ASP A 86 19.33 3.22 -1.45
N GLU A 87 19.19 4.29 -0.67
CA GLU A 87 18.74 4.22 0.72
C GLU A 87 17.31 3.65 0.81
N LEU A 88 16.37 4.20 0.02
CA LEU A 88 14.97 3.78 0.06
C LEU A 88 14.80 2.31 -0.35
N PHE A 89 15.54 1.88 -1.38
CA PHE A 89 15.55 0.50 -1.84
C PHE A 89 16.11 -0.45 -0.76
N ALA A 90 17.25 -0.12 -0.16
CA ALA A 90 17.84 -0.92 0.91
C ALA A 90 16.88 -1.07 2.10
N ARG A 91 16.23 0.03 2.51
CA ARG A 91 15.23 0.03 3.58
C ARG A 91 14.00 -0.83 3.24
N ALA A 92 13.49 -0.73 2.02
CA ALA A 92 12.34 -1.53 1.58
C ALA A 92 12.67 -3.03 1.56
N VAL A 93 13.85 -3.41 1.08
CA VAL A 93 14.30 -4.81 1.10
C VAL A 93 14.46 -5.31 2.54
N ALA A 94 15.06 -4.51 3.43
CA ALA A 94 15.19 -4.87 4.84
C ALA A 94 13.81 -5.02 5.54
N ALA A 95 12.80 -4.27 5.12
CA ALA A 95 11.41 -4.39 5.58
C ALA A 95 10.66 -5.59 4.96
N GLY A 96 11.30 -6.37 4.08
CA GLY A 96 10.73 -7.59 3.49
C GLY A 96 10.21 -7.44 2.06
N ALA A 97 10.54 -6.34 1.36
CA ALA A 97 10.22 -6.23 -0.06
C ALA A 97 10.97 -7.27 -0.90
N THR A 98 10.29 -7.79 -1.93
CA THR A 98 10.92 -8.68 -2.92
C THR A 98 11.50 -7.86 -4.08
N VAL A 99 12.77 -8.06 -4.38
CA VAL A 99 13.42 -7.44 -5.55
C VAL A 99 12.98 -8.16 -6.82
N VAL A 100 12.11 -7.53 -7.61
CA VAL A 100 11.68 -8.04 -8.92
C VAL A 100 12.68 -7.66 -10.01
N ARG A 101 13.26 -6.46 -9.92
CA ARG A 101 14.33 -5.97 -10.79
C ARG A 101 15.37 -5.23 -9.95
N PRO A 102 16.68 -5.55 -10.06
CA PRO A 102 17.73 -4.83 -9.35
C PRO A 102 17.81 -3.35 -9.74
N LEU A 103 18.34 -2.52 -8.85
CA LEU A 103 18.83 -1.19 -9.23
C LEU A 103 19.99 -1.33 -10.22
N ILE A 104 20.12 -0.35 -11.11
CA ILE A 104 21.18 -0.27 -12.14
C ILE A 104 22.14 0.86 -11.82
#